data_AF-A0A352UPB6-F1
#
_entry.id   AF-A0A352UPB6-F1
#
_cell.length_a   1.000
_cell.length_b   1.000
_cell.length_c   1.000
_cell.angle_alpha   90.00
_cell.angle_beta   90.00
_cell.angle_gamma   90.00
#
_symmetry.space_group_name_H-M   'P 1'
#
loop_
_entity.id
_entity.type
_entity.pdbx_description
1 polymer ?
#
loop_
_entity_poly.entity_id
_entity_poly.type
_entity_poly.pdbx_seq_one_letter_code
_entity_poly.pdbx_strand_id
1 'polypeptide(L)'
;MINRNEILQTIEMIDQQHLDIRTVTMGISLLDCAHSDARTSCVKIYDKICRLAGNLVKTAADIEAEFGIPIVNKRISVTPISIVAACSDTNDYVPFALALDRAAKAVGVDFLGGFSALVHKGATLGDLKLMDAIPEALARTNLVCSSVNIGTTRAGINMDAVARMGEIIKQTAELTADSGGLGCAKLVVFANAVEDNPFMAGAFHGVGEPECEINVGVSGPGVVFHALQAAKGKPFDEVAETIKKTAFRITRMGQLVAQEASARLGVPFGVVDLSLAPTPAIGDSVADILEEMGLESVGAPGTTAAPALLNDAVKKGGVMASSHVGGLSGAFIPVSEDAGMIKAAAAGKLTIEKLEAMTCVCSVGLDMIAVPGDTTASTISAIIADEAA
;
A
#
# COMPACT_ATOMS: atom_id res chain seq x y z
N MET A 1 21.42 21.58 -4.48
CA MET A 1 22.81 21.12 -4.65
C MET A 1 23.12 20.29 -3.41
N ILE A 2 23.14 18.97 -3.53
CA ILE A 2 23.29 18.04 -2.39
C ILE A 2 24.73 18.13 -1.86
N ASN A 3 24.90 18.27 -0.54
CA ASN A 3 26.22 18.46 0.09
C ASN A 3 26.99 17.12 0.14
N ARG A 4 28.32 17.13 0.02
CA ARG A 4 29.17 15.92 0.09
C ARG A 4 28.98 15.11 1.38
N ASN A 5 28.68 15.80 2.48
CA ASN A 5 28.35 15.14 3.75
C ASN A 5 26.98 14.44 3.73
N GLU A 6 26.01 14.97 2.99
CA GLU A 6 24.70 14.33 2.81
C GLU A 6 24.85 13.06 1.98
N ILE A 7 25.66 13.10 0.91
CA ILE A 7 25.95 11.92 0.08
C ILE A 7 26.62 10.79 0.88
N LEU A 8 27.62 11.11 1.71
CA LEU A 8 28.30 10.11 2.54
C LEU A 8 27.37 9.49 3.59
N GLN A 9 26.53 10.31 4.25
CA GLN A 9 25.53 9.81 5.20
C GLN A 9 24.47 8.95 4.52
N THR A 10 24.07 9.33 3.30
CA THR A 10 23.17 8.53 2.48
C THR A 10 23.76 7.16 2.14
N ILE A 11 25.03 7.10 1.73
CA ILE A 11 25.72 5.84 1.46
C ILE A 11 25.76 4.97 2.73
N GLU A 12 26.05 5.56 3.89
CA GLU A 12 26.03 4.85 5.18
C GLU A 12 24.62 4.30 5.52
N MET A 13 23.55 5.05 5.24
CA MET A 13 22.17 4.58 5.43
C MET A 13 21.81 3.40 4.51
N ILE A 14 22.28 3.42 3.25
CA ILE A 14 22.04 2.34 2.28
C ILE A 14 22.80 1.07 2.68
N ASP A 15 24.11 1.21 2.94
CA ASP A 15 25.01 0.06 3.11
C ASP A 15 24.92 -0.55 4.52
N GLN A 16 24.69 0.26 5.56
CA GLN A 16 24.71 -0.19 6.96
C GLN A 16 23.34 -0.23 7.65
N GLN A 17 22.31 0.41 7.09
CA GLN A 17 21.02 0.60 7.78
C GLN A 17 19.81 0.11 6.98
N HIS A 18 20.04 -0.66 5.91
CA HIS A 18 18.99 -1.28 5.07
C HIS A 18 17.99 -0.26 4.48
N LEU A 19 18.46 0.91 4.03
CA LEU A 19 17.60 1.84 3.30
C LEU A 19 17.30 1.34 1.89
N ASP A 20 16.03 1.21 1.55
CA ASP A 20 15.55 0.82 0.23
C ASP A 20 14.30 1.60 -0.22
N ILE A 21 14.04 1.55 -1.52
CA ILE A 21 12.78 1.98 -2.11
C ILE A 21 11.85 0.79 -2.15
N ARG A 22 10.82 0.83 -1.30
CA ARG A 22 9.78 -0.21 -1.24
C ARG A 22 9.12 -0.42 -2.60
N THR A 23 8.79 0.66 -3.29
CA THR A 23 8.13 0.57 -4.60
C THR A 23 8.34 1.80 -5.48
N VAL A 24 8.43 1.58 -6.78
CA VAL A 24 8.10 2.58 -7.81
C VAL A 24 6.82 2.14 -8.49
N THR A 25 5.77 2.95 -8.38
CA THR A 25 4.43 2.66 -8.89
C THR A 25 4.08 3.65 -10.00
N MET A 26 3.77 3.14 -11.19
CA MET A 26 3.22 3.97 -12.27
C MET A 26 1.70 4.00 -12.18
N GLY A 27 1.13 5.18 -11.95
CA GLY A 27 -0.30 5.43 -12.05
C GLY A 27 -0.71 5.68 -13.49
N ILE A 28 -1.75 5.02 -13.98
CA ILE A 28 -2.22 5.14 -15.38
C ILE A 28 -3.73 5.34 -15.41
N SER A 29 -4.17 6.46 -16.00
CA SER A 29 -5.58 6.68 -16.29
C SER A 29 -6.07 5.71 -17.37
N LEU A 30 -7.24 5.11 -17.19
CA LEU A 30 -7.87 4.22 -18.19
C LEU A 30 -9.21 4.77 -18.71
N LEU A 31 -9.55 6.02 -18.42
CA LEU A 31 -10.85 6.60 -18.81
C LEU A 31 -11.08 6.60 -20.34
N ASP A 32 -10.03 6.79 -21.12
CA ASP A 32 -10.06 6.72 -22.60
C ASP A 32 -10.14 5.28 -23.16
N CYS A 33 -9.97 4.28 -22.30
CA CYS A 33 -10.08 2.88 -22.66
C CYS A 33 -11.53 2.38 -22.59
N ALA A 34 -12.43 3.12 -21.94
CA ALA A 34 -13.84 2.81 -21.82
C ALA A 34 -14.50 2.58 -23.20
N HIS A 35 -15.34 1.55 -23.28
CA HIS A 35 -16.02 1.16 -24.53
C HIS A 35 -17.24 0.28 -24.23
N SER A 36 -18.28 0.35 -25.08
CA SER A 36 -19.50 -0.47 -24.92
C SER A 36 -19.24 -1.95 -25.11
N ASP A 37 -18.39 -2.33 -26.07
CA ASP A 37 -17.85 -3.68 -26.16
C ASP A 37 -16.70 -3.91 -25.15
N ALA A 38 -16.93 -4.80 -24.19
CA ALA A 38 -15.98 -5.16 -23.14
C ALA A 38 -14.64 -5.69 -23.70
N ARG A 39 -14.68 -6.44 -24.82
CA ARG A 39 -13.45 -6.99 -25.42
C ARG A 39 -12.57 -5.88 -25.97
N THR A 40 -13.17 -4.94 -26.69
CA THR A 40 -12.48 -3.75 -27.19
C THR A 40 -11.89 -2.93 -26.04
N SER A 41 -12.63 -2.73 -24.94
CA SER A 41 -12.11 -2.05 -23.75
C SER A 41 -10.89 -2.77 -23.16
N CYS A 42 -10.97 -4.09 -22.98
CA CYS A 42 -9.86 -4.91 -22.48
C CYS A 42 -8.59 -4.82 -23.35
N VAL A 43 -8.74 -4.77 -24.68
CA VAL A 43 -7.60 -4.60 -25.61
C VAL A 43 -6.96 -3.23 -25.43
N LYS A 44 -7.76 -2.16 -25.38
CA LYS A 44 -7.27 -0.79 -25.16
C LYS A 44 -6.50 -0.66 -23.84
N ILE A 45 -7.04 -1.25 -22.76
CA ILE A 45 -6.39 -1.28 -21.44
C ILE A 45 -5.01 -1.94 -21.53
N TYR A 46 -4.96 -3.15 -22.12
CA TYR A 46 -3.71 -3.88 -22.28
C TYR A 46 -2.68 -3.09 -23.09
N ASP A 47 -3.08 -2.56 -24.25
CA ASP A 47 -2.19 -1.81 -25.15
C ASP A 47 -1.67 -0.53 -24.49
N LYS A 48 -2.53 0.19 -23.77
CA LYS A 48 -2.16 1.43 -23.08
C LYS A 48 -1.15 1.17 -21.95
N ILE A 49 -1.40 0.17 -21.11
CA ILE A 49 -0.49 -0.20 -20.02
C ILE A 49 0.86 -0.63 -20.58
N CYS A 50 0.89 -1.52 -21.59
CA CYS A 50 2.14 -1.99 -22.18
C CYS A 50 2.93 -0.85 -22.85
N ARG A 51 2.23 0.09 -23.49
CA ARG A 51 2.85 1.26 -24.14
C ARG A 51 3.48 2.22 -23.13
N LEU A 52 2.80 2.52 -22.03
CA LEU A 52 3.28 3.50 -21.04
C LEU A 52 4.32 2.89 -20.08
N ALA A 53 4.04 1.69 -19.57
CA ALA A 53 4.87 1.05 -18.55
C ALA A 53 5.96 0.13 -19.12
N GLY A 54 6.05 -0.07 -20.43
CA GLY A 54 6.96 -1.05 -21.05
C GLY A 54 8.45 -0.89 -20.70
N ASN A 55 8.89 0.30 -20.30
CA ASN A 55 10.27 0.55 -19.84
C ASN A 55 10.39 0.70 -18.31
N LEU A 56 9.31 0.61 -17.53
CA LEU A 56 9.29 0.89 -16.09
C LEU A 56 10.30 0.02 -15.33
N VAL A 57 10.27 -1.30 -15.55
CA VAL A 57 11.12 -2.27 -14.85
C VAL A 57 12.60 -2.03 -15.18
N LYS A 58 12.90 -1.81 -16.47
CA LYS A 58 14.26 -1.50 -16.91
C LYS A 58 14.77 -0.21 -16.31
N THR A 59 13.98 0.86 -16.36
CA THR A 59 14.35 2.15 -15.76
C THR A 59 14.63 2.02 -14.27
N ALA A 60 13.80 1.29 -13.53
CA ALA A 60 14.04 1.05 -12.11
C ALA A 60 15.34 0.28 -11.85
N ALA A 61 15.64 -0.75 -12.65
CA ALA A 61 16.89 -1.50 -12.56
C ALA A 61 18.13 -0.64 -12.91
N ASP A 62 18.01 0.24 -13.91
CA ASP A 62 19.08 1.17 -14.30
C ASP A 62 19.36 2.19 -13.17
N ILE A 63 18.31 2.67 -12.48
CA ILE A 63 18.43 3.57 -11.32
C ILE A 63 19.08 2.84 -10.14
N GLU A 64 18.62 1.61 -9.84
CA GLU A 64 19.21 0.77 -8.78
C GLU A 64 20.70 0.55 -9.00
N ALA A 65 21.12 0.24 -10.23
CA ALA A 65 22.52 0.04 -10.58
C ALA A 65 23.37 1.33 -10.50
N GLU A 66 22.81 2.48 -10.84
CA GLU A 66 23.53 3.75 -10.86
C GLU A 66 23.67 4.38 -9.48
N PHE A 67 22.59 4.38 -8.69
CA PHE A 67 22.56 5.01 -7.37
C PHE A 67 22.88 4.04 -6.23
N GLY A 68 22.92 2.73 -6.50
CA GLY A 68 23.16 1.70 -5.49
C GLY A 68 22.03 1.56 -4.47
N ILE A 69 20.83 2.07 -4.79
CA ILE A 69 19.67 2.03 -3.90
C ILE A 69 18.75 0.91 -4.37
N PRO A 70 18.50 -0.13 -3.55
CA PRO A 70 17.60 -1.20 -3.93
C PRO A 70 16.17 -0.68 -4.19
N ILE A 71 15.56 -1.16 -5.27
CA ILE A 71 14.14 -0.90 -5.56
C ILE A 71 13.40 -2.24 -5.51
N VAL A 72 12.71 -2.50 -4.40
CA VAL A 72 12.14 -3.82 -4.11
C VAL A 72 11.04 -4.17 -5.10
N ASN A 73 10.06 -3.27 -5.29
CA ASN A 73 8.91 -3.53 -6.15
C ASN A 73 8.77 -2.49 -7.27
N LYS A 74 8.29 -2.95 -8.41
CA LYS A 74 7.85 -2.15 -9.55
C LYS A 74 6.38 -2.48 -9.75
N ARG A 75 5.50 -1.48 -9.63
CA ARG A 75 4.05 -1.69 -9.60
C ARG A 75 3.33 -0.79 -10.59
N ILE A 76 2.08 -1.13 -10.87
CA ILE A 76 1.16 -0.28 -11.63
C ILE A 76 -0.11 -0.08 -10.81
N SER A 77 -0.67 1.12 -10.84
CA SER A 77 -2.03 1.37 -10.40
C SER A 77 -2.83 1.95 -11.56
N VAL A 78 -4.10 1.58 -11.65
CA VAL A 78 -4.98 2.04 -12.73
C VAL A 78 -6.28 2.61 -12.21
N THR A 79 -6.99 3.36 -13.06
CA THR A 79 -8.34 3.84 -12.74
C THR A 79 -9.23 2.70 -12.25
N PRO A 80 -10.01 2.91 -11.18
CA PRO A 80 -10.97 1.92 -10.69
C PRO A 80 -11.76 1.29 -11.83
N ILE A 81 -11.58 -0.02 -12.03
CA ILE A 81 -12.18 -0.74 -13.16
C ILE A 81 -13.72 -0.67 -13.12
N SER A 82 -14.34 -0.47 -11.95
CA SER A 82 -15.80 -0.28 -11.91
C SER A 82 -16.26 0.91 -12.75
N ILE A 83 -15.45 1.98 -12.83
CA ILE A 83 -15.72 3.19 -13.63
C ILE A 83 -15.49 2.92 -15.11
N VAL A 84 -14.38 2.27 -15.46
CA VAL A 84 -13.99 2.02 -16.87
C VAL A 84 -14.93 1.01 -17.54
N ALA A 85 -15.33 -0.02 -16.80
CA ALA A 85 -16.20 -1.08 -17.29
C ALA A 85 -17.70 -0.71 -17.22
N ALA A 86 -18.09 0.36 -16.52
CA ALA A 86 -19.49 0.73 -16.31
C ALA A 86 -20.28 0.96 -17.62
N CYS A 87 -19.61 1.40 -18.69
CA CYS A 87 -20.25 1.61 -19.98
C CYS A 87 -20.30 0.37 -20.88
N SER A 88 -19.67 -0.73 -20.46
CA SER A 88 -19.64 -1.97 -21.24
C SER A 88 -20.94 -2.77 -21.08
N ASP A 89 -21.47 -3.28 -22.19
CA ASP A 89 -22.65 -4.13 -22.25
C ASP A 89 -22.31 -5.57 -21.83
N THR A 90 -21.84 -5.74 -20.59
CA THR A 90 -21.46 -7.02 -19.99
C THR A 90 -21.92 -7.11 -18.53
N ASN A 91 -22.16 -8.34 -18.08
CA ASN A 91 -22.39 -8.64 -16.66
C ASN A 91 -21.15 -9.28 -16.00
N ASP A 92 -20.11 -9.57 -16.79
CA ASP A 92 -18.89 -10.20 -16.32
C ASP A 92 -17.70 -9.23 -16.45
N TYR A 93 -17.09 -8.90 -15.31
CA TYR A 93 -15.92 -8.02 -15.21
C TYR A 93 -14.60 -8.78 -15.03
N VAL A 94 -14.63 -10.12 -14.88
CA VAL A 94 -13.43 -10.97 -14.82
C VAL A 94 -12.52 -10.79 -16.05
N PRO A 95 -13.02 -10.61 -17.29
CA PRO A 95 -12.18 -10.34 -18.46
C PRO A 95 -11.28 -9.11 -18.30
N PHE A 96 -11.71 -8.08 -17.56
CA PHE A 96 -10.90 -6.90 -17.29
C PHE A 96 -9.74 -7.24 -16.36
N ALA A 97 -9.98 -8.00 -15.29
CA ALA A 97 -8.90 -8.50 -14.42
C ALA A 97 -7.89 -9.35 -15.20
N LEU A 98 -8.35 -10.22 -16.10
CA LEU A 98 -7.47 -11.00 -16.96
C LEU A 98 -6.67 -10.13 -17.95
N ALA A 99 -7.25 -9.02 -18.43
CA ALA A 99 -6.52 -8.07 -19.27
C ALA A 99 -5.42 -7.35 -18.48
N LEU A 100 -5.71 -6.92 -17.26
CA LEU A 100 -4.74 -6.32 -16.35
C LEU A 100 -3.60 -7.29 -16.00
N ASP A 101 -3.92 -8.54 -15.65
CA ASP A 101 -2.92 -9.56 -15.31
C ASP A 101 -2.00 -9.86 -16.50
N ARG A 102 -2.55 -9.94 -17.72
CA ARG A 102 -1.74 -10.09 -18.94
C ARG A 102 -0.83 -8.89 -19.17
N ALA A 103 -1.32 -7.67 -18.97
CA ALA A 103 -0.52 -6.46 -19.12
C ALA A 103 0.61 -6.40 -18.08
N ALA A 104 0.30 -6.69 -16.81
CA ALA A 104 1.27 -6.76 -15.73
C ALA A 104 2.40 -7.76 -16.03
N LYS A 105 2.04 -8.97 -16.49
CA LYS A 105 3.00 -10.01 -16.90
C LYS A 105 3.83 -9.59 -18.12
N ALA A 106 3.23 -8.92 -19.09
CA ALA A 106 3.93 -8.46 -20.29
C ALA A 106 4.96 -7.36 -19.99
N VAL A 107 4.64 -6.47 -19.06
CA VAL A 107 5.56 -5.40 -18.60
C VAL A 107 6.61 -5.96 -17.64
N GLY A 108 6.28 -6.99 -16.86
CA GLY A 108 7.17 -7.61 -15.87
C GLY A 108 7.14 -6.94 -14.51
N VAL A 109 6.02 -6.30 -14.13
CA VAL A 109 5.82 -5.70 -12.80
C VAL A 109 5.38 -6.74 -11.77
N ASP A 110 5.59 -6.44 -10.48
CA ASP A 110 5.28 -7.36 -9.38
C ASP A 110 3.78 -7.43 -9.12
N PHE A 111 3.10 -6.28 -9.12
CA PHE A 111 1.66 -6.19 -8.87
C PHE A 111 1.00 -5.05 -9.65
N LEU A 112 -0.29 -5.22 -9.93
CA LEU A 112 -1.15 -4.21 -10.55
C LEU A 112 -2.43 -4.03 -9.74
N GLY A 113 -2.61 -2.84 -9.18
CA GLY A 113 -3.80 -2.43 -8.43
C GLY A 113 -4.77 -1.61 -9.28
N GLY A 114 -6.04 -1.58 -8.89
CA GLY A 114 -7.07 -0.79 -9.57
C GLY A 114 -8.26 -1.60 -10.04
N PHE A 115 -8.28 -2.92 -9.83
CA PHE A 115 -9.53 -3.70 -9.90
C PHE A 115 -10.42 -3.34 -8.71
N SER A 116 -10.90 -2.10 -8.72
CA SER A 116 -11.39 -1.40 -7.54
C SER A 116 -12.73 -0.72 -7.77
N ALA A 117 -13.50 -0.55 -6.70
CA ALA A 117 -14.77 0.16 -6.66
C ALA A 117 -14.83 1.17 -5.51
N LEU A 118 -15.54 2.29 -5.72
CA LEU A 118 -15.70 3.35 -4.74
C LEU A 118 -17.19 3.51 -4.40
N VAL A 119 -17.64 2.90 -3.29
CA VAL A 119 -19.06 2.70 -2.96
C VAL A 119 -19.51 3.41 -1.68
N HIS A 120 -18.66 4.27 -1.12
CA HIS A 120 -18.86 5.00 0.12
C HIS A 120 -20.16 5.79 0.26
N LYS A 121 -20.82 6.17 -0.85
CA LYS A 121 -22.12 6.90 -0.84
C LYS A 121 -23.25 6.11 -1.53
N GLY A 122 -23.09 4.80 -1.64
CA GLY A 122 -23.95 3.91 -2.41
C GLY A 122 -23.21 3.32 -3.61
N ALA A 123 -23.64 2.13 -4.02
CA ALA A 123 -23.04 1.41 -5.14
C ALA A 123 -23.87 1.61 -6.42
N THR A 124 -23.21 1.87 -7.54
CA THR A 124 -23.83 1.80 -8.86
C THR A 124 -23.93 0.34 -9.33
N LEU A 125 -24.66 0.10 -10.42
CA LEU A 125 -24.69 -1.23 -11.05
C LEU A 125 -23.29 -1.70 -11.48
N GLY A 126 -22.43 -0.78 -11.93
CA GLY A 126 -21.05 -1.12 -12.31
C GLY A 126 -20.20 -1.51 -11.11
N ASP A 127 -20.39 -0.84 -9.97
CA ASP A 127 -19.68 -1.17 -8.74
C ASP A 127 -20.08 -2.55 -8.20
N LEU A 128 -21.38 -2.84 -8.18
CA LEU A 128 -21.88 -4.16 -7.75
C LEU A 128 -21.33 -5.28 -8.63
N LYS A 129 -21.33 -5.10 -9.95
CA LYS A 129 -20.74 -6.06 -10.90
C LYS A 129 -19.25 -6.30 -10.64
N LEU A 130 -18.50 -5.23 -10.36
CA LEU A 130 -17.09 -5.38 -10.02
C LEU A 130 -16.91 -6.14 -8.71
N MET A 131 -17.60 -5.73 -7.65
CA MET A 131 -17.53 -6.37 -6.34
C MET A 131 -17.82 -7.87 -6.42
N ASP A 132 -18.87 -8.24 -7.15
CA ASP A 132 -19.27 -9.63 -7.36
C ASP A 132 -18.24 -10.43 -8.18
N ALA A 133 -17.45 -9.77 -9.03
CA ALA A 133 -16.39 -10.40 -9.82
C ALA A 133 -15.08 -10.60 -9.04
N ILE A 134 -14.89 -9.94 -7.88
CA ILE A 134 -13.64 -10.01 -7.10
C ILE A 134 -13.19 -11.44 -6.79
N PRO A 135 -14.05 -12.33 -6.23
CA PRO A 135 -13.59 -13.67 -5.83
C PRO A 135 -13.03 -14.48 -7.01
N GLU A 136 -13.74 -14.48 -8.14
CA GLU A 136 -13.31 -15.19 -9.34
C GLU A 136 -12.09 -14.51 -10.00
N ALA A 137 -12.08 -13.18 -10.08
CA ALA A 137 -10.97 -12.42 -10.65
C ALA A 137 -9.65 -12.70 -9.91
N LEU A 138 -9.66 -12.68 -8.57
CA LEU A 138 -8.46 -12.91 -7.78
C LEU A 138 -8.01 -14.38 -7.77
N ALA A 139 -8.93 -15.32 -7.98
CA ALA A 139 -8.61 -16.75 -8.15
C ALA A 139 -7.99 -17.06 -9.53
N ARG A 140 -8.33 -16.29 -10.56
CA ARG A 140 -7.88 -16.52 -11.95
C ARG A 140 -6.71 -15.64 -12.40
N THR A 141 -6.24 -14.75 -11.54
CA THR A 141 -5.13 -13.83 -11.81
C THR A 141 -4.02 -14.01 -10.78
N ASN A 142 -2.80 -13.65 -11.13
CA ASN A 142 -1.65 -13.78 -10.23
C ASN A 142 -1.27 -12.43 -9.64
N LEU A 143 -1.19 -11.39 -10.47
CA LEU A 143 -0.56 -10.11 -10.11
C LEU A 143 -1.58 -8.98 -9.86
N VAL A 144 -2.85 -9.24 -10.14
CA VAL A 144 -3.91 -8.24 -9.96
C VAL A 144 -4.34 -8.18 -8.50
N CYS A 145 -4.44 -6.96 -7.99
CA CYS A 145 -4.95 -6.62 -6.68
C CYS A 145 -6.26 -5.83 -6.80
N SER A 146 -7.10 -5.98 -5.77
CA SER A 146 -8.44 -5.43 -5.72
C SER A 146 -8.63 -4.61 -4.46
N SER A 147 -9.38 -3.52 -4.56
CA SER A 147 -9.73 -2.70 -3.40
C SER A 147 -11.14 -2.13 -3.47
N VAL A 148 -11.82 -2.01 -2.33
CA VAL A 148 -13.17 -1.43 -2.27
C VAL A 148 -13.24 -0.35 -1.20
N ASN A 149 -13.51 0.89 -1.60
CA ASN A 149 -13.70 1.99 -0.64
C ASN A 149 -15.18 2.08 -0.23
N ILE A 150 -15.47 1.68 1.01
CA ILE A 150 -16.81 1.54 1.57
C ILE A 150 -17.27 2.74 2.41
N GLY A 151 -16.37 3.65 2.74
CA GLY A 151 -16.67 4.77 3.63
C GLY A 151 -15.78 5.98 3.39
N THR A 152 -16.26 7.14 3.79
CA THR A 152 -15.43 8.35 3.94
C THR A 152 -15.93 9.17 5.12
N THR A 153 -15.07 9.97 5.75
CA THR A 153 -15.45 10.89 6.83
C THR A 153 -16.61 11.82 6.44
N ARG A 154 -16.73 12.15 5.15
CA ARG A 154 -17.79 13.04 4.65
C ARG A 154 -19.11 12.33 4.36
N ALA A 155 -19.06 11.08 3.88
CA ALA A 155 -20.25 10.34 3.46
C ALA A 155 -20.78 9.37 4.53
N GLY A 156 -19.99 9.12 5.59
CA GLY A 156 -20.21 8.01 6.51
C GLY A 156 -19.76 6.68 5.90
N ILE A 157 -20.33 5.59 6.41
CA ILE A 157 -19.99 4.22 6.04
C ILE A 157 -21.19 3.60 5.32
N ASN A 158 -20.95 3.01 4.16
CA ASN A 158 -21.95 2.21 3.47
C ASN A 158 -21.99 0.79 4.06
N MET A 159 -22.88 0.57 5.04
CA MET A 159 -23.02 -0.72 5.73
C MET A 159 -23.51 -1.85 4.83
N ASP A 160 -24.23 -1.56 3.74
CA ASP A 160 -24.61 -2.59 2.77
C ASP A 160 -23.37 -3.12 2.04
N ALA A 161 -22.43 -2.23 1.69
CA ALA A 161 -21.16 -2.63 1.11
C ALA A 161 -20.26 -3.37 2.12
N VAL A 162 -20.27 -2.97 3.39
CA VAL A 162 -19.58 -3.70 4.48
C VAL A 162 -20.08 -5.14 4.61
N ALA A 163 -21.41 -5.32 4.64
CA ALA A 163 -22.02 -6.65 4.68
C ALA A 163 -21.60 -7.49 3.48
N ARG A 164 -21.67 -6.91 2.27
CA ARG A 164 -21.28 -7.60 1.04
C ARG A 164 -19.79 -7.95 0.99
N MET A 165 -18.91 -7.08 1.50
CA MET A 165 -17.47 -7.35 1.52
C MET A 165 -17.09 -8.50 2.46
N GLY A 166 -17.79 -8.70 3.56
CA GLY A 166 -17.57 -9.88 4.42
C GLY A 166 -17.86 -11.20 3.70
N GLU A 167 -18.92 -11.23 2.88
CA GLU A 167 -19.23 -12.38 2.02
C GLU A 167 -18.18 -12.57 0.92
N ILE A 168 -17.76 -11.49 0.25
CA ILE A 168 -16.76 -11.52 -0.83
C ILE A 168 -15.42 -12.02 -0.31
N ILE A 169 -14.95 -11.57 0.86
CA ILE A 169 -13.70 -12.04 1.47
C ILE A 169 -13.78 -13.54 1.73
N LYS A 170 -14.91 -14.01 2.31
CA LYS A 170 -15.12 -15.44 2.56
C LYS A 170 -15.09 -16.27 1.28
N GLN A 171 -15.81 -15.83 0.26
CA GLN A 171 -15.84 -16.47 -1.06
C GLN A 171 -14.46 -16.49 -1.73
N THR A 172 -13.71 -15.39 -1.61
CA THR A 172 -12.35 -15.27 -2.15
C THR A 172 -11.42 -16.28 -1.46
N ALA A 173 -11.51 -16.41 -0.13
CA ALA A 173 -10.74 -17.40 0.62
C ALA A 173 -11.08 -18.83 0.19
N GLU A 174 -12.36 -19.15 0.02
CA GLU A 174 -12.84 -20.47 -0.41
C GLU A 174 -12.38 -20.82 -1.83
N LEU A 175 -12.52 -19.90 -2.79
CA LEU A 175 -12.09 -20.11 -4.18
C LEU A 175 -10.58 -20.22 -4.34
N THR A 176 -9.80 -19.73 -3.36
CA THR A 176 -8.34 -19.80 -3.37
C THR A 176 -7.79 -20.71 -2.27
N ALA A 177 -8.62 -21.58 -1.68
CA ALA A 177 -8.26 -22.46 -0.57
C ALA A 177 -7.08 -23.38 -0.89
N ASP A 178 -6.98 -23.89 -2.12
CA ASP A 178 -5.87 -24.73 -2.59
C ASP A 178 -4.51 -24.01 -2.57
N SER A 179 -4.52 -22.68 -2.54
CA SER A 179 -3.33 -21.81 -2.40
C SER A 179 -3.22 -21.16 -1.02
N GLY A 180 -3.96 -21.66 -0.03
CA GLY A 180 -3.96 -21.11 1.33
C GLY A 180 -4.78 -19.82 1.48
N GLY A 181 -5.74 -19.55 0.59
CA GLY A 181 -6.56 -18.33 0.63
C GLY A 181 -5.84 -17.09 0.08
N LEU A 182 -4.80 -17.27 -0.75
CA LEU A 182 -3.93 -16.20 -1.25
C LEU A 182 -4.68 -15.06 -1.96
N GLY A 183 -5.89 -15.31 -2.48
CA GLY A 183 -6.74 -14.26 -3.03
C GLY A 183 -7.00 -13.13 -2.03
N CYS A 184 -7.19 -13.45 -0.75
CA CYS A 184 -7.42 -12.46 0.30
C CYS A 184 -6.21 -11.56 0.57
N ALA A 185 -4.98 -12.03 0.34
CA ALA A 185 -3.78 -11.20 0.45
C ALA A 185 -3.70 -10.13 -0.66
N LYS A 186 -4.52 -10.26 -1.73
CA LYS A 186 -4.61 -9.31 -2.84
C LYS A 186 -5.89 -8.46 -2.79
N LEU A 187 -6.61 -8.48 -1.67
CA LEU A 187 -7.86 -7.75 -1.49
C LEU A 187 -7.79 -6.87 -0.24
N VAL A 188 -8.17 -5.60 -0.38
CA VAL A 188 -8.31 -4.68 0.76
C VAL A 188 -9.65 -3.95 0.73
N VAL A 189 -10.20 -3.71 1.92
CA VAL A 189 -11.40 -2.89 2.12
C VAL A 189 -10.95 -1.59 2.79
N PHE A 190 -11.35 -0.46 2.23
CA PHE A 190 -10.96 0.85 2.72
C PHE A 190 -12.12 1.67 3.24
N ALA A 191 -11.82 2.49 4.24
CA ALA A 191 -12.49 3.77 4.45
C ALA A 191 -11.47 4.90 4.21
N ASN A 192 -11.92 6.02 3.64
CA ASN A 192 -11.07 7.17 3.31
C ASN A 192 -9.89 6.84 2.37
N ALA A 193 -10.09 5.95 1.39
CA ALA A 193 -9.06 5.67 0.40
C ALA A 193 -8.57 6.96 -0.29
N VAL A 194 -7.26 7.08 -0.45
CA VAL A 194 -6.60 8.17 -1.17
C VAL A 194 -6.38 7.81 -2.64
N GLU A 195 -6.35 8.82 -3.51
CA GLU A 195 -6.38 8.66 -4.98
C GLU A 195 -5.01 8.34 -5.60
N ASP A 196 -3.92 8.59 -4.88
CA ASP A 196 -2.52 8.55 -5.33
C ASP A 196 -1.71 7.44 -4.61
N ASN A 197 -2.39 6.45 -4.03
CA ASN A 197 -1.79 5.48 -3.12
C ASN A 197 -0.89 4.44 -3.83
N PRO A 198 0.42 4.33 -3.52
CA PRO A 198 1.28 3.27 -4.05
C PRO A 198 1.22 1.95 -3.24
N PHE A 199 0.47 1.89 -2.13
CA PHE A 199 0.30 0.70 -1.29
C PHE A 199 -0.50 -0.40 -2.00
N MET A 200 0.02 -1.62 -2.00
CA MET A 200 -0.65 -2.79 -2.58
C MET A 200 -1.08 -3.71 -1.43
N ALA A 201 -2.28 -4.30 -1.41
CA ALA A 201 -3.28 -4.46 -2.49
C ALA A 201 -4.14 -3.22 -2.86
N GLY A 202 -4.00 -2.12 -2.12
CA GLY A 202 -4.93 -1.00 -2.16
C GLY A 202 -4.89 -0.06 -3.35
N ALA A 203 -3.78 -0.05 -4.09
CA ALA A 203 -3.48 1.00 -5.04
C ALA A 203 -4.52 1.08 -6.16
N PHE A 204 -4.96 2.29 -6.46
CA PHE A 204 -5.67 2.63 -7.69
C PHE A 204 -5.20 4.02 -8.12
N HIS A 205 -5.46 4.36 -9.38
CA HIS A 205 -5.15 5.67 -9.94
C HIS A 205 -6.42 6.51 -9.96
N GLY A 206 -6.50 7.55 -9.11
CA GLY A 206 -7.69 8.37 -8.95
C GLY A 206 -8.15 9.05 -10.24
N VAL A 207 -9.42 9.48 -10.26
CA VAL A 207 -9.98 10.18 -11.43
C VAL A 207 -9.53 11.65 -11.48
N GLY A 208 -9.05 12.20 -10.36
CA GLY A 208 -8.46 13.53 -10.30
C GLY A 208 -6.98 13.59 -10.70
N GLU A 209 -6.33 12.42 -10.79
CA GLU A 209 -4.90 12.30 -11.10
C GLU A 209 -4.61 12.49 -12.60
N PRO A 210 -3.36 12.84 -12.99
CA PRO A 210 -3.00 13.04 -14.39
C PRO A 210 -3.12 11.76 -15.22
N GLU A 211 -2.94 11.90 -16.54
CA GLU A 211 -2.99 10.77 -17.48
C GLU A 211 -2.04 9.61 -17.11
N CYS A 212 -0.86 9.95 -16.60
CA CYS A 212 0.14 9.01 -16.12
C CYS A 212 1.08 9.74 -15.14
N GLU A 213 1.53 9.08 -14.08
CA GLU A 213 2.51 9.61 -13.13
C GLU A 213 3.33 8.50 -12.45
N ILE A 214 4.41 8.90 -11.77
CA ILE A 214 5.24 8.02 -10.94
C ILE A 214 5.10 8.38 -9.46
N ASN A 215 4.66 7.41 -8.68
CA ASN A 215 4.58 7.46 -7.23
C ASN A 215 5.66 6.53 -6.64
N VAL A 216 6.32 6.96 -5.56
CA VAL A 216 7.40 6.18 -4.93
C VAL A 216 7.06 5.94 -3.47
N GLY A 217 7.15 4.69 -3.03
CA GLY A 217 7.11 4.33 -1.61
C GLY A 217 8.53 4.07 -1.11
N VAL A 218 8.93 4.76 -0.05
CA VAL A 218 10.19 4.50 0.64
C VAL A 218 9.96 3.50 1.76
N SER A 219 10.93 2.63 2.00
CA SER A 219 10.98 1.86 3.24
C SER A 219 11.98 2.52 4.21
N GLY A 220 11.96 2.11 5.46
CA GLY A 220 12.59 2.85 6.53
C GLY A 220 12.55 2.28 7.95
N PRO A 221 11.86 1.17 8.27
CA PRO A 221 11.87 0.69 9.64
C PRO A 221 13.29 0.41 10.17
N GLY A 222 14.11 -0.31 9.42
CA GLY A 222 15.49 -0.59 9.81
C GLY A 222 16.33 0.67 10.07
N VAL A 223 16.23 1.68 9.20
CA VAL A 223 16.95 2.95 9.37
C VAL A 223 16.50 3.70 10.63
N VAL A 224 15.20 3.74 10.89
CA VAL A 224 14.64 4.39 12.08
C VAL A 224 15.03 3.64 13.35
N PHE A 225 14.99 2.31 13.34
CA PHE A 225 15.41 1.47 14.46
C PHE A 225 16.87 1.74 14.84
N HIS A 226 17.79 1.72 13.88
CA HIS A 226 19.20 2.01 14.13
C HIS A 226 19.43 3.43 14.64
N ALA A 227 18.72 4.43 14.10
CA ALA A 227 18.82 5.80 14.58
C ALA A 227 18.38 5.93 16.06
N LEU A 228 17.37 5.17 16.49
CA LEU A 228 16.85 5.19 17.84
C LEU A 228 17.78 4.57 18.88
N GLN A 229 18.68 3.65 18.49
CA GLN A 229 19.67 3.08 19.42
C GLN A 229 20.57 4.16 20.04
N ALA A 230 20.87 5.22 19.29
CA ALA A 230 21.63 6.37 19.79
C ALA A 230 20.80 7.28 20.72
N ALA A 231 19.47 7.17 20.68
CA ALA A 231 18.52 7.90 21.51
C ALA A 231 17.99 7.07 22.71
N LYS A 232 18.57 5.89 22.97
CA LYS A 232 18.13 5.02 24.07
C LYS A 232 18.25 5.73 25.43
N GLY A 233 17.17 5.72 26.21
CA GLY A 233 17.09 6.37 27.52
C GLY A 233 17.00 7.89 27.48
N LYS A 234 16.86 8.50 26.29
CA LYS A 234 16.66 9.94 26.14
C LYS A 234 15.20 10.35 26.35
N PRO A 235 14.95 11.63 26.66
CA PRO A 235 13.61 12.21 26.66
C PRO A 235 12.87 12.05 25.32
N PHE A 236 11.53 11.99 25.35
CA PHE A 236 10.70 11.76 24.15
C PHE A 236 10.83 12.84 23.07
N ASP A 237 11.19 14.07 23.44
CA ASP A 237 11.50 15.14 22.49
C ASP A 237 12.76 14.83 21.67
N GLU A 238 13.81 14.27 22.29
CA GLU A 238 15.00 13.80 21.56
C GLU A 238 14.69 12.60 20.67
N VAL A 239 13.83 11.68 21.13
CA VAL A 239 13.35 10.52 20.34
C VAL A 239 12.59 10.99 19.10
N ALA A 240 11.61 11.89 19.27
CA ALA A 240 10.82 12.43 18.17
C ALA A 240 11.69 13.22 17.17
N GLU A 241 12.64 14.03 17.64
CA GLU A 241 13.57 14.75 16.76
C GLU A 241 14.47 13.79 15.97
N THR A 242 14.88 12.67 16.56
CA THR A 242 15.69 11.65 15.89
C THR A 242 14.91 10.99 14.77
N ILE A 243 13.67 10.57 15.02
CA ILE A 243 12.77 10.00 14.00
C ILE A 243 12.52 11.03 12.88
N LYS A 244 12.20 12.28 13.23
CA LYS A 244 11.91 13.34 12.26
C LYS A 244 13.09 13.60 11.31
N LYS A 245 14.31 13.71 11.84
CA LYS A 245 15.53 13.91 11.03
C LYS A 245 15.81 12.72 10.12
N THR A 246 15.54 11.51 10.61
CA THR A 246 15.72 10.28 9.85
C THR A 246 14.70 10.22 8.71
N ALA A 247 13.41 10.42 9.00
CA ALA A 247 12.35 10.47 8.01
C ALA A 247 12.61 11.54 6.93
N PHE A 248 13.10 12.73 7.30
CA PHE A 248 13.50 13.76 6.33
C PHE A 248 14.51 13.23 5.31
N ARG A 249 15.55 12.51 5.76
CA ARG A 249 16.60 11.97 4.88
C ARG A 249 16.07 10.87 3.97
N ILE A 250 15.29 9.95 4.54
CA ILE A 250 14.63 8.87 3.77
C ILE A 250 13.75 9.48 2.67
N THR A 251 12.98 10.51 3.00
CA THR A 251 12.10 11.21 2.04
C THR A 251 12.88 11.88 0.92
N ARG A 252 14.01 12.53 1.23
CA ARG A 252 14.88 13.14 0.21
C ARG A 252 15.40 12.10 -0.77
N MET A 253 15.68 10.89 -0.27
CA MET A 253 16.10 9.80 -1.12
C MET A 253 14.98 9.32 -2.05
N GLY A 254 13.79 9.07 -1.50
CA GLY A 254 12.62 8.71 -2.31
C GLY A 254 12.34 9.73 -3.41
N GLN A 255 12.45 11.02 -3.08
CA GLN A 255 12.29 12.10 -4.06
C GLN A 255 13.34 12.05 -5.18
N LEU A 256 14.60 11.75 -4.86
CA LEU A 256 15.66 11.62 -5.87
C LEU A 256 15.34 10.49 -6.86
N VAL A 257 14.95 9.32 -6.36
CA VAL A 257 14.56 8.17 -7.20
C VAL A 257 13.34 8.50 -8.05
N ALA A 258 12.34 9.16 -7.46
CA ALA A 258 11.12 9.54 -8.18
C ALA A 258 11.41 10.53 -9.32
N GLN A 259 12.26 11.54 -9.08
CA GLN A 259 12.66 12.53 -10.08
C GLN A 259 13.43 11.88 -11.24
N GLU A 260 14.31 10.94 -10.93
CA GLU A 260 15.09 10.24 -11.95
C GLU A 260 14.21 9.30 -12.79
N ALA A 261 13.33 8.53 -12.15
CA ALA A 261 12.36 7.67 -12.84
C ALA A 261 11.43 8.50 -13.74
N SER A 262 10.92 9.62 -13.22
CA SER A 262 10.10 10.58 -13.96
C SER A 262 10.82 11.11 -15.21
N ALA A 263 12.08 11.56 -15.07
CA ALA A 263 12.86 12.10 -16.17
C ALA A 263 13.16 11.06 -17.26
N ARG A 264 13.54 9.83 -16.88
CA ARG A 264 13.86 8.75 -17.82
C ARG A 264 12.64 8.21 -18.57
N LEU A 265 11.49 8.14 -17.88
CA LEU A 265 10.23 7.65 -18.47
C LEU A 265 9.47 8.75 -19.22
N GLY A 266 9.80 10.02 -18.99
CA GLY A 266 9.04 11.15 -19.55
C GLY A 266 7.64 11.28 -18.96
N VAL A 267 7.47 10.86 -17.71
CA VAL A 267 6.19 10.79 -16.99
C VAL A 267 6.28 11.69 -15.75
N PRO A 268 5.28 12.51 -15.42
CA PRO A 268 5.29 13.35 -14.22
C PRO A 268 5.57 12.58 -12.93
N PHE A 269 6.28 13.22 -12.01
CA PHE A 269 6.42 12.75 -10.64
C PHE A 269 5.16 13.14 -9.86
N GLY A 270 4.49 12.14 -9.25
CA GLY A 270 3.39 12.33 -8.32
C GLY A 270 3.91 12.48 -6.90
N VAL A 271 3.73 11.46 -6.05
CA VAL A 271 4.00 11.53 -4.61
C VAL A 271 5.08 10.59 -4.11
N VAL A 272 5.66 10.95 -2.95
CA VAL A 272 6.48 10.07 -2.11
C VAL A 272 5.65 9.66 -0.90
N ASP A 273 5.33 8.37 -0.82
CA ASP A 273 4.69 7.74 0.33
C ASP A 273 5.76 7.37 1.37
N LEU A 274 5.63 7.96 2.56
CA LEU A 274 6.57 7.85 3.67
C LEU A 274 6.38 6.62 4.54
N SER A 275 5.46 5.75 4.14
CA SER A 275 4.99 4.73 5.03
C SER A 275 6.06 3.73 5.42
N LEU A 276 6.34 3.61 6.72
CA LEU A 276 7.29 2.65 7.25
C LEU A 276 6.66 1.25 7.15
N ALA A 277 6.99 0.55 6.07
CA ALA A 277 6.54 -0.82 5.85
C ALA A 277 7.68 -1.79 6.20
N PRO A 278 7.47 -2.71 7.16
CA PRO A 278 8.46 -3.70 7.54
C PRO A 278 8.56 -4.84 6.51
N THR A 279 9.59 -5.65 6.67
CA THR A 279 9.73 -6.92 5.98
C THR A 279 9.95 -8.05 6.99
N PRO A 280 9.85 -9.33 6.57
CA PRO A 280 10.19 -10.44 7.45
C PRO A 280 11.69 -10.51 7.83
N ALA A 281 12.53 -9.61 7.29
CA ALA A 281 13.95 -9.56 7.59
C ALA A 281 14.19 -9.06 9.02
N ILE A 282 15.16 -9.69 9.69
CA ILE A 282 15.54 -9.29 11.06
C ILE A 282 16.10 -7.87 11.03
N GLY A 283 15.60 -7.01 11.92
CA GLY A 283 16.05 -5.62 12.03
C GLY A 283 15.31 -4.65 11.11
N ASP A 284 14.30 -5.11 10.36
CA ASP A 284 13.41 -4.29 9.54
C ASP A 284 11.95 -4.44 10.00
N SER A 285 11.71 -4.06 11.26
CA SER A 285 10.46 -4.26 11.98
C SER A 285 9.99 -2.97 12.65
N VAL A 286 8.70 -2.67 12.49
CA VAL A 286 8.03 -1.60 13.24
C VAL A 286 7.89 -2.01 14.71
N ALA A 287 7.62 -3.28 15.01
CA ALA A 287 7.59 -3.75 16.40
C ALA A 287 8.93 -3.50 17.11
N ASP A 288 10.07 -3.77 16.47
CA ASP A 288 11.39 -3.52 17.04
C ASP A 288 11.63 -2.03 17.31
N ILE A 289 11.13 -1.12 16.45
CA ILE A 289 11.15 0.33 16.70
C ILE A 289 10.39 0.66 17.99
N LEU A 290 9.17 0.13 18.13
CA LEU A 290 8.32 0.42 19.29
C LEU A 290 8.94 -0.14 20.58
N GLU A 291 9.59 -1.29 20.52
CA GLU A 291 10.34 -1.88 21.63
C GLU A 291 11.60 -1.05 21.96
N GLU A 292 12.34 -0.56 20.96
CA GLU A 292 13.50 0.31 21.17
C GLU A 292 13.13 1.69 21.74
N MET A 293 11.91 2.17 21.48
CA MET A 293 11.36 3.36 22.16
C MET A 293 11.12 3.14 23.67
N GLY A 294 11.18 1.89 24.16
CA GLY A 294 11.13 1.55 25.58
C GLY A 294 9.98 0.63 25.99
N LEU A 295 9.25 0.04 25.04
CA LEU A 295 8.26 -0.99 25.36
C LEU A 295 8.95 -2.33 25.64
N GLU A 296 8.46 -3.08 26.62
CA GLU A 296 8.93 -4.45 26.86
C GLU A 296 8.57 -5.37 25.69
N SER A 297 7.38 -5.16 25.11
CA SER A 297 6.94 -5.87 23.92
C SER A 297 5.81 -5.13 23.22
N VAL A 298 5.75 -5.21 21.89
CA VAL A 298 4.56 -4.73 21.17
C VAL A 298 3.30 -5.46 21.67
N GLY A 299 2.26 -4.69 21.96
CA GLY A 299 1.01 -5.14 22.59
C GLY A 299 0.88 -4.72 24.06
N ALA A 300 2.00 -4.46 24.75
CA ALA A 300 2.00 -3.99 26.13
C ALA A 300 1.40 -2.57 26.29
N PRO A 301 1.05 -2.13 27.52
CA PRO A 301 0.65 -0.74 27.76
C PRO A 301 1.68 0.25 27.22
N GLY A 302 1.21 1.29 26.52
CA GLY A 302 2.06 2.23 25.78
C GLY A 302 2.16 1.96 24.27
N THR A 303 1.83 0.75 23.81
CA THR A 303 1.87 0.35 22.38
C THR A 303 0.96 1.18 21.47
N THR A 304 -0.03 1.90 21.97
CA THR A 304 -0.82 2.83 21.13
C THR A 304 -0.18 4.21 21.08
N ALA A 305 0.44 4.67 22.17
CA ALA A 305 1.07 5.98 22.22
C ALA A 305 2.39 6.04 21.42
N ALA A 306 3.17 4.95 21.44
CA ALA A 306 4.43 4.86 20.72
C ALA A 306 4.28 5.03 19.18
N PRO A 307 3.40 4.29 18.46
CA PRO A 307 3.19 4.48 17.04
C PRO A 307 2.55 5.83 16.72
N ALA A 308 1.76 6.41 17.63
CA ALA A 308 1.25 7.78 17.45
C ALA A 308 2.39 8.80 17.36
N LEU A 309 3.38 8.71 18.27
CA LEU A 309 4.58 9.55 18.23
C LEU A 309 5.42 9.27 16.97
N LEU A 310 5.63 7.99 16.64
CA LEU A 310 6.35 7.57 15.45
C LEU A 310 5.73 8.18 14.19
N ASN A 311 4.42 8.03 14.01
CA ASN A 311 3.68 8.52 12.85
C ASN A 311 3.72 10.04 12.73
N ASP A 312 3.50 10.74 13.84
CA ASP A 312 3.59 12.20 13.88
C ASP A 312 5.00 12.70 13.50
N ALA A 313 6.05 12.09 14.05
CA ALA A 313 7.43 12.45 13.76
C ALA A 313 7.84 12.13 12.31
N VAL A 314 7.43 10.98 11.78
CA VAL A 314 7.67 10.58 10.38
C VAL A 314 6.99 11.55 9.42
N LYS A 315 5.69 11.84 9.64
CA LYS A 315 4.93 12.80 8.82
C LYS A 315 5.57 14.18 8.83
N LYS A 316 5.93 14.70 10.01
CA LYS A 316 6.62 16.00 10.14
C LYS A 316 7.97 16.03 9.42
N GLY A 317 8.74 14.93 9.50
CA GLY A 317 10.03 14.80 8.85
C GLY A 317 9.91 14.83 7.33
N GLY A 318 8.97 14.05 6.78
CA GLY A 318 8.81 13.99 5.34
C GLY A 318 8.17 15.23 4.72
N VAL A 319 7.18 15.85 5.38
CA VAL A 319 6.59 17.13 4.90
C VAL A 319 7.64 18.25 4.87
N MET A 320 8.63 18.21 5.77
CA MET A 320 9.77 19.13 5.73
C MET A 320 10.70 18.86 4.54
N ALA A 321 10.78 17.61 4.07
CA ALA A 321 11.66 17.19 2.99
C ALA A 321 11.06 17.39 1.59
N SER A 322 9.77 17.16 1.39
CA SER A 322 9.15 17.20 0.07
C SER A 322 7.80 17.90 0.09
N SER A 323 7.51 18.65 -0.96
CA SER A 323 6.17 19.20 -1.23
C SER A 323 5.21 18.20 -1.86
N HIS A 324 5.70 16.99 -2.17
CA HIS A 324 4.97 15.91 -2.85
C HIS A 324 4.77 14.72 -1.91
N VAL A 325 4.56 14.96 -0.62
CA VAL A 325 4.22 13.89 0.31
C VAL A 325 2.75 13.54 0.13
N GLY A 326 2.46 12.25 -0.11
CA GLY A 326 1.12 11.75 -0.39
C GLY A 326 0.97 10.27 -0.06
N GLY A 327 -0.02 9.61 -0.65
CA GLY A 327 -0.38 8.24 -0.28
C GLY A 327 -0.82 8.13 1.20
N LEU A 328 -0.61 6.99 1.84
CA LEU A 328 -1.03 6.77 3.23
C LEU A 328 -0.10 7.45 4.26
N SER A 329 1.21 7.51 3.97
CA SER A 329 2.25 8.18 4.76
C SER A 329 2.15 7.96 6.29
N GLY A 330 2.31 6.71 6.75
CA GLY A 330 2.39 6.35 8.18
C GLY A 330 3.01 4.96 8.42
N ALA A 331 3.23 4.57 9.67
CA ALA A 331 3.77 3.24 9.99
C ALA A 331 2.74 2.17 9.69
N PHE A 332 3.16 1.10 9.01
CA PHE A 332 2.29 -0.03 8.73
C PHE A 332 2.34 -1.01 9.90
N ILE A 333 1.24 -1.75 10.10
CA ILE A 333 1.15 -2.79 11.14
C ILE A 333 0.73 -4.12 10.47
N PRO A 334 1.53 -4.66 9.53
CA PRO A 334 1.19 -5.88 8.81
C PRO A 334 1.60 -7.09 9.65
N VAL A 335 0.67 -7.64 10.44
CA VAL A 335 1.00 -8.59 11.52
C VAL A 335 1.77 -9.81 11.04
N SER A 336 1.45 -10.35 9.85
CA SER A 336 2.11 -11.53 9.29
C SER A 336 3.36 -11.23 8.45
N GLU A 337 3.73 -9.96 8.27
CA GLU A 337 4.94 -9.56 7.55
C GLU A 337 6.03 -9.00 8.47
N ASP A 338 5.67 -8.54 9.68
CA ASP A 338 6.60 -8.02 10.68
C ASP A 338 7.00 -9.10 11.70
N ALA A 339 8.29 -9.47 11.73
CA ALA A 339 8.78 -10.54 12.59
C ALA A 339 8.52 -10.32 14.10
N GLY A 340 8.60 -9.07 14.57
CA GLY A 340 8.33 -8.71 15.96
C GLY A 340 6.84 -8.80 16.28
N MET A 341 5.97 -8.40 15.35
CA MET A 341 4.52 -8.55 15.49
C MET A 341 4.09 -10.01 15.50
N ILE A 342 4.65 -10.85 14.61
CA ILE A 342 4.40 -12.31 14.60
C ILE A 342 4.74 -12.90 15.98
N LYS A 343 5.91 -12.55 16.53
CA LYS A 343 6.35 -13.04 17.84
C LYS A 343 5.39 -12.60 18.96
N ALA A 344 4.93 -11.34 18.94
CA ALA A 344 4.01 -10.82 19.95
C ALA A 344 2.61 -11.44 19.84
N ALA A 345 2.11 -11.65 18.62
CA ALA A 345 0.85 -12.33 18.37
C ALA A 345 0.91 -13.80 18.83
N ALA A 346 1.99 -14.52 18.47
CA ALA A 346 2.22 -15.90 18.91
C ALA A 346 2.35 -16.03 20.44
N ALA A 347 2.87 -14.99 21.10
CA ALA A 347 2.94 -14.91 22.56
C ALA A 347 1.63 -14.45 23.22
N GLY A 348 0.56 -14.19 22.45
CA GLY A 348 -0.73 -13.71 22.95
C GLY A 348 -0.72 -12.27 23.48
N LYS A 349 0.30 -11.49 23.15
CA LYS A 349 0.45 -10.09 23.58
C LYS A 349 -0.24 -9.11 22.64
N LEU A 350 -0.36 -9.48 21.36
CA LEU A 350 -0.97 -8.66 20.32
C LEU A 350 -2.32 -9.27 19.93
N THR A 351 -3.41 -8.77 20.54
CA THR A 351 -4.79 -9.21 20.25
C THR A 351 -5.44 -8.34 19.18
N ILE A 352 -6.56 -8.77 18.62
CA ILE A 352 -7.28 -8.01 17.58
C ILE A 352 -7.76 -6.66 18.10
N GLU A 353 -8.26 -6.59 19.33
CA GLU A 353 -8.71 -5.34 19.97
C GLU A 353 -7.51 -4.42 20.23
N LYS A 354 -6.33 -5.00 20.48
CA LYS A 354 -5.11 -4.21 20.63
C LYS A 354 -4.65 -3.65 19.29
N LEU A 355 -4.77 -4.42 18.21
CA LEU A 355 -4.49 -3.96 16.85
C LEU A 355 -5.45 -2.85 16.45
N GLU A 356 -6.75 -3.01 16.65
CA GLU A 356 -7.78 -1.97 16.46
C GLU A 356 -7.45 -0.70 17.28
N ALA A 357 -7.05 -0.85 18.54
CA ALA A 357 -6.58 0.29 19.33
C ALA A 357 -5.29 0.92 18.79
N MET A 358 -4.49 0.23 17.98
CA MET A 358 -3.35 0.82 17.28
C MET A 358 -3.76 1.46 15.95
N THR A 359 -4.81 0.96 15.29
CA THR A 359 -5.27 1.49 14.01
C THR A 359 -5.77 2.92 14.13
N CYS A 360 -6.35 3.30 15.28
CA CYS A 360 -6.79 4.68 15.55
C CYS A 360 -5.70 5.76 15.46
N VAL A 361 -4.42 5.36 15.49
CA VAL A 361 -3.26 6.26 15.34
C VAL A 361 -2.36 5.87 14.15
N CYS A 362 -2.78 4.87 13.38
CA CYS A 362 -2.13 4.35 12.18
C CYS A 362 -2.85 4.86 10.92
N SER A 363 -2.26 4.71 9.74
CA SER A 363 -2.85 5.13 8.47
C SER A 363 -3.36 3.99 7.58
N VAL A 364 -3.00 2.72 7.84
CA VAL A 364 -3.38 1.57 6.99
C VAL A 364 -4.59 0.83 7.52
N GLY A 365 -4.65 0.68 8.84
CA GLY A 365 -5.64 -0.12 9.52
C GLY A 365 -5.18 -1.56 9.80
N LEU A 366 -6.15 -2.47 9.96
CA LEU A 366 -5.90 -3.90 10.15
C LEU A 366 -5.38 -4.52 8.86
N ASP A 367 -4.07 -4.76 8.80
CA ASP A 367 -3.40 -5.27 7.61
C ASP A 367 -2.72 -6.62 7.87
N MET A 368 -2.76 -7.49 6.86
CA MET A 368 -2.12 -8.81 6.88
C MET A 368 -2.39 -9.61 8.16
N ILE A 369 -3.62 -9.50 8.68
CA ILE A 369 -4.11 -10.26 9.83
C ILE A 369 -4.73 -11.59 9.39
N ALA A 370 -4.49 -12.65 10.15
CA ALA A 370 -5.13 -13.94 9.94
C ALA A 370 -6.28 -14.13 10.94
N VAL A 371 -7.45 -14.53 10.44
CA VAL A 371 -8.59 -14.98 11.25
C VAL A 371 -8.88 -16.46 10.97
N PRO A 372 -9.50 -17.20 11.92
CA PRO A 372 -9.88 -18.59 11.70
C PRO A 372 -10.72 -18.78 10.45
N GLY A 373 -10.46 -19.86 9.71
CA GLY A 373 -11.12 -20.14 8.44
C GLY A 373 -12.62 -20.41 8.57
N ASP A 374 -13.14 -20.68 9.77
CA ASP A 374 -14.56 -20.85 10.09
C ASP A 374 -15.25 -19.56 10.57
N THR A 375 -14.52 -18.43 10.62
CA THR A 375 -15.09 -17.11 10.91
C THR A 375 -16.22 -16.81 9.93
N THR A 376 -17.35 -16.34 10.46
CA THR A 376 -18.55 -16.05 9.67
C THR A 376 -18.38 -14.76 8.87
N ALA A 377 -19.01 -14.66 7.70
CA ALA A 377 -19.01 -13.45 6.89
C ALA A 377 -19.50 -12.22 7.70
N SER A 378 -20.52 -12.39 8.55
CA SER A 378 -21.03 -11.34 9.42
C SER A 378 -20.02 -10.85 10.45
N THR A 379 -19.16 -11.73 10.99
CA THR A 379 -18.08 -11.33 11.89
C THR A 379 -16.99 -10.55 11.13
N ILE A 380 -16.64 -10.98 9.91
CA ILE A 380 -15.70 -10.24 9.05
C ILE A 380 -16.26 -8.85 8.74
N SER A 381 -17.55 -8.74 8.40
CA SER A 381 -18.24 -7.47 8.20
C SER A 381 -18.22 -6.59 9.44
N ALA A 382 -18.39 -7.14 10.65
CA ALA A 382 -18.31 -6.37 11.89
C ALA A 382 -16.90 -5.82 12.12
N ILE A 383 -15.84 -6.62 11.89
CA ILE A 383 -14.44 -6.16 11.98
C ILE A 383 -14.19 -5.01 10.99
N ILE A 384 -14.68 -5.13 9.76
CA ILE A 384 -14.59 -4.06 8.75
C ILE A 384 -15.34 -2.80 9.20
N ALA A 385 -16.52 -2.97 9.82
CA ALA A 385 -17.32 -1.85 10.31
C ALA A 385 -16.62 -1.10 11.44
N ASP A 386 -16.04 -1.84 12.40
CA ASP A 386 -15.29 -1.29 13.54
C ASP A 386 -14.07 -0.52 13.03
N GLU A 387 -13.32 -1.08 12.08
CA GLU A 387 -12.14 -0.43 11.49
C GLU A 387 -12.47 0.79 10.61
N ALA A 388 -13.65 0.80 9.98
CA ALA A 388 -14.08 1.92 9.14
C ALA A 388 -14.64 3.12 9.93
N ALA A 389 -14.99 2.92 11.21
CA ALA A 389 -15.59 3.92 12.09
C ALA A 389 -14.54 4.80 12.78
#